data_AF-A0A0J8RIP5-F1
#
_entry.id   AF-A0A0J8RIP5-F1
#
_cell.length_a   1.000
_cell.length_b   1.000
_cell.length_c   1.000
_cell.angle_alpha   90.00
_cell.angle_beta   90.00
_cell.angle_gamma   90.00
#
_symmetry.space_group_name_H-M   'P 1'
#
loop_
_entity.id
_entity.type
_entity.pdbx_description
1 polymer ?
#
loop_
_entity_poly.entity_id
_entity_poly.type
_entity_poly.pdbx_seq_one_letter_code
_entity_poly.pdbx_strand_id
1 'polypeptide(L)'
;MAHRAAHSRSGSGWGRQRQLKQPSDPLEQAGFVSKGDSSLLDVKAQESYFRLIMDRYAQFCRDNSGNLDAAFASLPRNPSDDATKNPPANFQKTDSKKQATQPILRAAKELSTILVSLRKLREAILATASKTPVPFSQDVHVFCVRTALLAAHPPSYYPPLERLLKQLHTPVNPLGTSALNEFVTYLILDYACRQGDLAAAFQLRERAKVKLAYQHDLVDCVLSALTHDNWVMFWRAREDGDGYVRSLMDWAADSMQLRALKAIGRSYLTVEIGFLVESCTGRKDGCTWEELAQKYNLGWKKEGDRVIIRARKQAIGNAKPIAT
;
A
#
# COMPACT_ATOMS: atom_id res chain seq x y z
N MET A 1 87.18 -3.51 -5.49
CA MET A 1 86.10 -3.22 -6.46
C MET A 1 84.90 -4.09 -6.12
N ALA A 2 83.76 -3.45 -5.85
CA ALA A 2 82.36 -3.97 -5.73
C ALA A 2 81.67 -3.49 -4.44
N HIS A 3 81.09 -2.28 -4.48
CA HIS A 3 80.09 -1.84 -3.50
C HIS A 3 78.69 -2.21 -4.03
N ARG A 4 77.95 -3.01 -3.26
CA ARG A 4 76.54 -3.39 -3.50
C ARG A 4 75.62 -2.37 -2.84
N ALA A 5 74.63 -1.91 -3.60
CA ALA A 5 73.65 -0.89 -3.22
C ALA A 5 72.68 -1.35 -2.12
N ALA A 6 72.46 -0.48 -1.13
CA ALA A 6 71.38 -0.58 -0.16
C ALA A 6 70.16 0.20 -0.68
N HIS A 7 69.02 -0.49 -0.88
CA HIS A 7 67.73 0.15 -1.08
C HIS A 7 66.94 0.09 0.23
N SER A 8 66.89 1.23 0.92
CA SER A 8 66.00 1.45 2.07
C SER A 8 64.56 1.62 1.54
N ARG A 9 63.65 0.73 1.95
CA ARG A 9 62.21 0.91 1.82
C ARG A 9 61.73 1.81 2.96
N SER A 10 61.47 3.10 2.68
CA SER A 10 60.62 3.91 3.55
C SER A 10 59.16 3.68 3.16
N GLY A 11 58.42 2.99 4.03
CA GLY A 11 56.98 2.83 3.90
C GLY A 11 56.29 4.12 4.34
N SER A 12 55.80 4.89 3.38
CA SER A 12 54.92 6.03 3.62
C SER A 12 53.54 5.52 4.05
N GLY A 13 53.30 5.57 5.36
CA GLY A 13 51.99 5.30 5.98
C GLY A 13 51.01 6.42 5.64
N TRP A 14 50.29 6.27 4.53
CA TRP A 14 49.11 7.08 4.25
C TRP A 14 47.94 6.53 5.06
N GLY A 15 47.51 7.33 6.04
CA GLY A 15 46.41 7.03 6.93
C GLY A 15 45.15 6.67 6.17
N ARG A 16 44.59 5.50 6.49
CA ARG A 16 43.16 5.25 6.27
C ARG A 16 42.41 6.29 7.08
N GLN A 17 41.91 7.33 6.41
CA GLN A 17 40.80 8.11 6.93
C GLN A 17 39.73 7.09 7.34
N ARG A 18 39.56 6.93 8.67
CA ARG A 18 38.32 6.39 9.22
C ARG A 18 37.23 7.25 8.58
N GLN A 19 36.48 6.68 7.63
CA GLN A 19 35.18 7.20 7.28
C GLN A 19 34.47 7.38 8.62
N LEU A 20 34.24 8.64 9.01
CA LEU A 20 33.41 8.98 10.16
C LEU A 20 32.12 8.21 9.93
N LYS A 21 31.94 7.16 10.73
CA LYS A 21 30.76 6.29 10.72
C LYS A 21 29.60 7.27 10.83
N GLN A 22 28.84 7.45 9.75
CA GLN A 22 27.67 8.32 9.79
C GLN A 22 26.88 7.94 11.04
N PRO A 23 26.40 8.91 11.83
CA PRO A 23 25.63 8.59 13.04
C PRO A 23 24.50 7.65 12.61
N SER A 24 24.54 6.43 13.13
CA SER A 24 23.56 5.40 12.80
C SER A 24 22.18 5.94 13.14
N ASP A 25 21.25 5.88 12.18
CA ASP A 25 19.88 6.36 12.34
C ASP A 25 19.30 5.82 13.67
N PRO A 26 18.80 6.67 14.58
CA PRO A 26 18.22 6.24 15.86
C PRO A 26 17.19 5.11 15.73
N LEU A 27 16.43 5.06 14.63
CA LEU A 27 15.45 4.00 14.38
C LEU A 27 16.08 2.67 13.96
N GLU A 28 17.28 2.70 13.37
CA GLU A 28 18.04 1.53 12.94
C GLU A 28 18.85 0.89 14.07
N GLN A 29 19.11 1.63 15.16
CA GLN A 29 19.87 1.14 16.32
C GLN A 29 19.16 0.01 17.06
N ALA A 30 17.83 0.06 17.15
CA ALA A 30 17.04 -1.03 17.72
C ALA A 30 16.99 -2.22 16.75
N GLY A 31 17.22 -3.42 17.25
CA GLY A 31 17.07 -4.69 16.57
C GLY A 31 15.70 -5.33 16.80
N PHE A 32 15.58 -6.60 16.39
CA PHE A 32 14.38 -7.41 16.63
C PHE A 32 14.57 -8.24 17.89
N VAL A 33 13.54 -8.28 18.74
CA VAL A 33 13.54 -9.11 19.96
C VAL A 33 13.65 -10.60 19.60
N SER A 34 13.02 -11.02 18.50
CA SER A 34 13.14 -12.39 17.96
C SER A 34 14.57 -12.79 17.57
N LYS A 35 15.47 -11.81 17.37
CA LYS A 35 16.90 -12.03 17.09
C LYS A 35 17.80 -11.84 18.32
N GLY A 36 17.21 -11.73 19.51
CA GLY A 36 17.92 -11.57 20.77
C GLY A 36 18.27 -10.13 21.15
N ASP A 37 17.78 -9.12 20.43
CA ASP A 37 17.96 -7.74 20.87
C ASP A 37 17.04 -7.41 22.06
N SER A 38 17.62 -6.81 23.10
CA SER A 38 16.93 -6.44 24.33
C SER A 38 16.68 -4.94 24.47
N SER A 39 17.06 -4.13 23.47
CA SER A 39 16.98 -2.65 23.55
C SER A 39 15.58 -2.09 23.82
N LEU A 40 14.53 -2.78 23.36
CA LEU A 40 13.13 -2.36 23.50
C LEU A 40 12.34 -3.17 24.55
N LEU A 41 13.00 -3.92 25.45
CA LEU A 41 12.30 -4.68 26.50
C LEU A 41 11.82 -3.83 27.69
N ASP A 42 12.27 -2.57 27.77
CA ASP A 42 11.78 -1.62 28.76
C ASP A 42 10.65 -0.74 28.19
N VAL A 43 9.62 -0.48 28.98
CA VAL A 43 8.43 0.29 28.54
C VAL A 43 8.79 1.75 28.25
N LYS A 44 9.69 2.38 29.02
CA LYS A 44 10.11 3.77 28.75
C LYS A 44 10.92 3.87 27.47
N ALA A 45 11.74 2.85 27.19
CA ALA A 45 12.44 2.72 25.91
C ALA A 45 11.44 2.57 24.74
N GLN A 46 10.39 1.76 24.89
CA GLN A 46 9.32 1.62 23.89
C GLN A 46 8.61 2.95 23.62
N GLU A 47 8.22 3.69 24.66
CA GLU A 47 7.57 5.00 24.50
C GLU A 47 8.47 6.00 23.78
N SER A 48 9.76 6.04 24.14
CA SER A 48 10.73 6.94 23.54
C SER A 48 10.97 6.58 22.07
N TYR A 49 11.07 5.28 21.76
CA TYR A 49 11.18 4.78 20.41
C TYR A 49 9.93 5.07 19.57
N PHE A 50 8.73 4.95 20.16
CA PHE A 50 7.48 5.31 19.50
C PHE A 50 7.43 6.80 19.16
N ARG A 51 7.87 7.68 20.07
CA ARG A 51 7.99 9.14 19.78
C ARG A 51 8.91 9.41 18.59
N LEU A 52 10.08 8.75 18.53
CA LEU A 52 10.99 8.88 17.38
C LEU A 52 10.35 8.42 16.07
N ILE A 53 9.55 7.35 16.09
CA ILE A 53 8.81 6.89 14.91
C ILE A 53 7.77 7.94 14.48
N MET A 54 7.01 8.50 15.43
CA MET A 54 6.02 9.54 15.13
C MET A 54 6.67 10.79 14.55
N ASP A 55 7.81 11.23 15.10
CA ASP A 55 8.57 12.36 14.58
C ASP A 55 9.07 12.10 13.16
N ARG A 56 9.58 10.89 12.89
CA ARG A 56 10.03 10.49 11.55
C ARG A 56 8.87 10.43 10.55
N TYR A 57 7.71 9.94 10.98
CA TYR A 57 6.49 9.94 10.17
C TYR A 57 5.99 11.35 9.86
N ALA A 58 5.96 12.24 10.85
CA ALA A 58 5.60 13.64 10.64
C ALA A 58 6.57 14.33 9.67
N GLN A 59 7.87 14.06 9.79
CA GLN A 59 8.87 14.54 8.85
C GLN A 59 8.64 14.02 7.43
N PHE A 60 8.37 12.71 7.28
CA PHE A 60 8.01 12.11 6.00
C PHE A 60 6.80 12.81 5.37
N CYS A 61 5.75 13.11 6.15
CA CYS A 61 4.59 13.83 5.66
C CYS A 61 4.92 15.27 5.23
N ARG A 62 5.78 15.99 5.98
CA ARG A 62 6.21 17.35 5.60
C ARG A 62 7.00 17.36 4.29
N ASP A 63 7.96 16.44 4.16
CA ASP A 63 8.85 16.36 3.00
C ASP A 63 8.10 15.96 1.72
N ASN A 64 6.98 15.26 1.85
CA ASN A 64 6.14 14.81 0.72
C ASN A 64 4.79 15.54 0.65
N SER A 65 4.64 16.68 1.33
CA SER A 65 3.37 17.43 1.43
C SER A 65 2.73 17.76 0.07
N GLY A 66 3.53 17.94 -0.99
CA GLY A 66 3.03 18.20 -2.34
C GLY A 66 2.42 16.99 -3.05
N ASN A 67 2.75 15.75 -2.65
CA ASN A 67 2.18 14.54 -3.24
C ASN A 67 2.30 13.33 -2.27
N LEU A 68 1.52 13.38 -1.18
CA LEU A 68 1.53 12.34 -0.14
C LEU A 68 1.07 10.99 -0.68
N ASP A 69 0.05 10.96 -1.53
CA ASP A 69 -0.48 9.72 -2.08
C ASP A 69 0.59 8.96 -2.88
N ALA A 70 1.38 9.64 -3.72
CA ALA A 70 2.48 9.01 -4.44
C ALA A 70 3.61 8.56 -3.51
N ALA A 71 3.87 9.30 -2.42
CA ALA A 71 4.89 8.94 -1.45
C ALA A 71 4.49 7.68 -0.65
N PHE A 72 3.23 7.55 -0.25
CA PHE A 72 2.72 6.33 0.38
C PHE A 72 2.64 5.14 -0.60
N ALA A 73 2.32 5.40 -1.87
CA ALA A 73 2.32 4.40 -2.94
C ALA A 73 3.72 4.04 -3.47
N SER A 74 4.80 4.61 -2.90
CA SER A 74 6.17 4.41 -3.38
C SER A 74 6.75 3.02 -3.08
N LEU A 75 6.17 2.29 -2.13
CA LEU A 75 6.61 0.94 -1.80
C LEU A 75 6.23 -0.06 -2.91
N PRO A 76 7.09 -1.03 -3.19
CA PRO A 76 6.77 -2.09 -4.12
C PRO A 76 5.63 -2.96 -3.56
N ARG A 77 4.65 -3.28 -4.42
CA ARG A 77 3.52 -4.16 -4.08
C ARG A 77 3.84 -5.64 -4.25
N ASN A 78 4.99 -5.97 -4.83
CA ASN A 78 5.43 -7.35 -5.03
C ASN A 78 5.93 -7.94 -3.72
N PRO A 79 5.49 -9.16 -3.34
CA PRO A 79 5.97 -9.82 -2.12
C PRO A 79 7.50 -9.96 -2.12
N SER A 80 8.14 -10.20 -3.27
CA SER A 80 9.59 -10.37 -3.41
C SER A 80 10.41 -9.18 -2.88
N ASP A 81 9.86 -7.97 -2.97
CA ASP A 81 10.52 -6.71 -2.63
C ASP A 81 9.98 -6.10 -1.32
N ASP A 82 9.26 -6.89 -0.52
CA ASP A 82 8.67 -6.47 0.75
C ASP A 82 9.76 -5.94 1.70
N ALA A 83 9.66 -4.63 1.97
CA ALA A 83 10.53 -3.84 2.85
C ALA A 83 10.66 -4.44 4.26
N THR A 84 9.64 -5.14 4.73
CA THR A 84 9.55 -5.67 6.10
C THR A 84 9.93 -7.15 6.20
N LYS A 85 10.34 -7.79 5.10
CA LYS A 85 10.83 -9.18 5.13
C LYS A 85 12.04 -9.34 6.04
N ASN A 86 12.35 -10.59 6.39
CA ASN A 86 13.55 -10.94 7.12
C ASN A 86 14.47 -11.77 6.21
N PRO A 87 15.62 -11.23 5.75
CA PRO A 87 16.13 -9.88 5.99
C PRO A 87 15.35 -8.78 5.24
N PRO A 88 15.36 -7.52 5.72
CA PRO A 88 14.70 -6.40 5.03
C PRO A 88 15.24 -6.22 3.62
N ALA A 89 14.37 -5.87 2.66
CA ALA A 89 14.79 -5.62 1.29
C ALA A 89 15.78 -4.44 1.26
N ASN A 90 16.97 -4.65 0.69
CA ASN A 90 17.96 -3.59 0.57
C ASN A 90 17.66 -2.75 -0.68
N PHE A 91 17.04 -1.58 -0.50
CA PHE A 91 16.75 -0.62 -1.57
C PHE A 91 18.00 0.02 -2.22
N GLN A 92 19.22 -0.40 -1.85
CA GLN A 92 20.47 0.12 -2.40
C GLN A 92 20.87 -0.46 -3.78
N LYS A 93 20.17 -1.47 -4.33
CA LYS A 93 20.57 -2.13 -5.58
C LYS A 93 19.58 -1.92 -6.73
N THR A 94 19.31 -0.68 -7.10
CA THR A 94 18.75 -0.38 -8.43
C THR A 94 19.73 0.48 -9.21
N ASP A 95 20.17 -0.04 -10.35
CA ASP A 95 21.20 0.52 -11.22
C ASP A 95 20.99 2.00 -11.57
N SER A 96 22.13 2.68 -11.72
CA SER A 96 22.37 4.12 -11.86
C SER A 96 21.80 4.80 -13.13
N LYS A 97 20.58 4.48 -13.56
CA LYS A 97 19.93 5.14 -14.71
C LYS A 97 18.48 5.49 -14.40
N LYS A 98 18.27 6.61 -13.69
CA LYS A 98 17.15 7.58 -13.82
C LYS A 98 17.26 8.61 -12.69
N GLN A 99 17.69 9.83 -13.01
CA GLN A 99 17.79 10.94 -12.05
C GLN A 99 16.41 11.55 -11.69
N ALA A 100 15.34 11.20 -12.42
CA ALA A 100 13.97 11.62 -12.11
C ALA A 100 13.28 10.81 -10.97
N THR A 101 13.85 9.67 -10.55
CA THR A 101 13.28 8.76 -9.52
C THR A 101 13.82 8.96 -8.11
N GLN A 102 14.67 9.97 -7.90
CA GLN A 102 15.27 10.26 -6.59
C GLN A 102 14.25 10.53 -5.45
N PRO A 103 13.17 11.31 -5.64
CA PRO A 103 12.23 11.59 -4.54
C PRO A 103 11.38 10.37 -4.16
N ILE A 104 10.89 9.61 -5.14
CA ILE A 104 10.09 8.39 -4.89
C ILE A 104 10.94 7.32 -4.19
N LEU A 105 12.19 7.13 -4.60
CA LEU A 105 13.10 6.17 -3.96
C LEU A 105 13.41 6.57 -2.51
N ARG A 106 13.59 7.87 -2.24
CA ARG A 106 13.77 8.38 -0.87
C ARG A 106 12.51 8.14 -0.04
N ALA A 107 11.34 8.45 -0.57
CA ALA A 107 10.06 8.19 0.10
C ALA A 107 9.90 6.69 0.43
N ALA A 108 10.18 5.80 -0.52
CA ALA A 108 10.11 4.36 -0.31
C ALA A 108 11.07 3.88 0.78
N LYS A 109 12.31 4.39 0.78
CA LYS A 109 13.30 4.07 1.82
C LYS A 109 12.85 4.53 3.20
N GLU A 110 12.39 5.77 3.32
CA GLU A 110 11.91 6.33 4.59
C GLU A 110 10.68 5.58 5.12
N LEU A 111 9.71 5.33 4.25
CA LEU A 111 8.50 4.59 4.59
C LEU A 111 8.83 3.14 5.00
N SER A 112 9.77 2.48 4.31
CA SER A 112 10.31 1.18 4.71
C SER A 112 10.91 1.22 6.12
N THR A 113 11.76 2.21 6.41
CA THR A 113 12.37 2.37 7.75
C THR A 113 11.30 2.56 8.83
N ILE A 114 10.28 3.37 8.57
CA ILE A 114 9.14 3.57 9.49
C ILE A 114 8.41 2.24 9.75
N LEU A 115 8.04 1.50 8.69
CA LEU A 115 7.29 0.23 8.84
C LEU A 115 8.11 -0.87 9.55
N VAL A 116 9.41 -0.96 9.25
CA VAL A 116 10.31 -1.89 9.94
C VAL A 116 10.46 -1.52 11.42
N SER A 117 10.57 -0.23 11.73
CA SER A 117 10.66 0.25 13.11
C SER A 117 9.38 -0.03 13.89
N LEU A 118 8.21 0.19 13.27
CA LEU A 118 6.92 -0.21 13.83
C LEU A 118 6.82 -1.72 14.06
N ARG A 119 7.38 -2.54 13.16
CA ARG A 119 7.44 -3.99 13.36
C ARG A 119 8.30 -4.36 14.57
N LYS A 120 9.50 -3.78 14.72
CA LYS A 120 10.38 -3.99 15.89
C LYS A 120 9.67 -3.62 17.18
N LEU A 121 9.00 -2.47 17.21
CA LEU A 121 8.24 -2.01 18.36
C LEU A 121 7.09 -2.96 18.71
N ARG A 122 6.33 -3.44 17.71
CA ARG A 122 5.25 -4.42 17.93
C ARG A 122 5.78 -5.74 18.49
N GLU A 123 6.90 -6.26 17.97
CA GLU A 123 7.54 -7.47 18.52
C GLU A 123 7.97 -7.27 19.99
N ALA A 124 8.51 -6.10 20.33
CA ALA A 124 8.88 -5.78 21.69
C ALA A 124 7.69 -5.68 22.65
N ILE A 125 6.61 -5.01 22.22
CA ILE A 125 5.35 -4.92 22.98
C ILE A 125 4.73 -6.31 23.19
N LEU A 126 4.83 -7.20 22.20
CA LEU A 126 4.39 -8.60 22.35
C LEU A 126 5.22 -9.33 23.41
N ALA A 127 6.54 -9.21 23.38
CA ALA A 127 7.43 -9.84 24.35
C ALA A 127 7.23 -9.31 25.78
N THR A 128 6.76 -8.07 25.91
CA THR A 128 6.58 -7.37 27.19
C THR A 128 5.10 -7.20 27.56
N ALA A 129 4.20 -7.96 26.94
CA ALA A 129 2.74 -7.80 27.08
C ALA A 129 2.23 -7.86 28.53
N SER A 130 2.95 -8.51 29.45
CA SER A 130 2.61 -8.55 30.88
C SER A 130 2.94 -7.27 31.65
N LYS A 131 3.85 -6.43 31.12
CA LYS A 131 4.33 -5.19 31.74
C LYS A 131 3.81 -3.94 31.03
N THR A 132 3.61 -4.02 29.73
CA THR A 132 3.22 -2.87 28.90
C THR A 132 1.74 -2.51 29.14
N PRO A 133 1.43 -1.24 29.43
CA PRO A 133 0.04 -0.79 29.57
C PRO A 133 -0.77 -1.03 28.30
N VAL A 134 -2.01 -1.52 28.46
CA VAL A 134 -2.93 -1.77 27.34
C VAL A 134 -3.22 -0.51 26.51
N PRO A 135 -3.49 0.68 27.11
CA PRO A 135 -3.74 1.89 26.32
C PRO A 135 -2.58 2.27 25.40
N PHE A 136 -1.34 2.23 25.91
CA PHE A 136 -0.14 2.47 25.09
C PHE A 136 -0.01 1.44 23.96
N SER A 137 -0.30 0.17 24.26
CA SER A 137 -0.33 -0.87 23.22
C SER A 137 -1.37 -0.54 22.14
N GLN A 138 -2.58 -0.12 22.52
CA GLN A 138 -3.62 0.27 21.57
C GLN A 138 -3.17 1.43 20.67
N ASP A 139 -2.61 2.49 21.22
CA ASP A 139 -2.13 3.66 20.47
C ASP A 139 -1.09 3.28 19.40
N VAL A 140 -0.13 2.43 19.77
CA VAL A 140 0.89 1.94 18.84
C VAL A 140 0.26 1.11 17.71
N HIS A 141 -0.71 0.25 18.03
CA HIS A 141 -1.37 -0.59 17.03
C HIS A 141 -2.26 0.24 16.10
N VAL A 142 -3.01 1.21 16.63
CA VAL A 142 -3.82 2.18 15.87
C VAL A 142 -2.95 2.94 14.88
N PHE A 143 -1.83 3.50 15.35
CA PHE A 143 -0.89 4.22 14.50
C PHE A 143 -0.28 3.31 13.41
N CYS A 144 0.09 2.09 13.78
CA CYS A 144 0.64 1.10 12.86
C CYS A 144 -0.35 0.73 11.76
N VAL A 145 -1.62 0.48 12.11
CA VAL A 145 -2.68 0.14 11.14
C VAL A 145 -2.89 1.30 10.16
N ARG A 146 -3.09 2.52 10.64
CA ARG A 146 -3.33 3.70 9.78
C ARG A 146 -2.17 3.96 8.83
N THR A 147 -0.95 3.95 9.34
CA THR A 147 0.27 4.17 8.54
C THR A 147 0.45 3.10 7.47
N ALA A 148 0.27 1.83 7.84
CA ALA A 148 0.44 0.72 6.92
C ALA A 148 -0.71 0.57 5.90
N LEU A 149 -1.92 1.03 6.24
CA LEU A 149 -3.03 1.12 5.29
C LEU A 149 -2.78 2.18 4.22
N LEU A 150 -2.29 3.37 4.59
CA LEU A 150 -1.90 4.38 3.60
C LEU A 150 -0.80 3.87 2.67
N ALA A 151 0.19 3.17 3.24
CA ALA A 151 1.24 2.50 2.50
C ALA A 151 0.78 1.28 1.67
N ALA A 152 -0.52 0.92 1.73
CA ALA A 152 -1.08 -0.28 1.12
C ALA A 152 -0.24 -1.54 1.37
N HIS A 153 0.17 -1.76 2.63
CA HIS A 153 1.12 -2.82 3.01
C HIS A 153 0.51 -3.87 3.96
N PRO A 154 -0.11 -4.95 3.44
CA PRO A 154 -0.82 -5.96 4.23
C PRO A 154 -0.05 -6.60 5.39
N PRO A 155 1.23 -7.00 5.21
CA PRO A 155 1.99 -7.58 6.32
C PRO A 155 2.15 -6.64 7.53
N SER A 156 2.03 -5.33 7.31
CA SER A 156 2.21 -4.32 8.36
C SER A 156 0.92 -3.92 9.05
N TYR A 157 -0.24 -3.88 8.37
CA TYR A 157 -1.51 -3.50 9.01
C TYR A 157 -2.35 -4.68 9.50
N TYR A 158 -2.29 -5.85 8.84
CA TYR A 158 -3.21 -6.95 9.17
C TYR A 158 -2.97 -7.55 10.57
N PRO A 159 -1.72 -7.91 10.97
CA PRO A 159 -1.48 -8.42 12.33
C PRO A 159 -1.86 -7.46 13.46
N PRO A 160 -1.52 -6.15 13.42
CA PRO A 160 -1.92 -5.24 14.48
C PRO A 160 -3.43 -4.98 14.49
N LEU A 161 -4.10 -4.98 13.34
CA LEU A 161 -5.55 -4.86 13.25
C LEU A 161 -6.25 -6.03 13.95
N GLU A 162 -5.81 -7.25 13.67
CA GLU A 162 -6.37 -8.45 14.30
C GLU A 162 -6.13 -8.45 15.82
N ARG A 163 -4.91 -8.12 16.27
CA ARG A 163 -4.58 -8.01 17.69
C ARG A 163 -5.40 -6.93 18.40
N LEU A 164 -5.59 -5.78 17.76
CA LEU A 164 -6.37 -4.67 18.29
C LEU A 164 -7.81 -5.11 18.58
N LEU A 165 -8.45 -5.77 17.61
CA LEU A 165 -9.85 -6.20 17.70
C LEU A 165 -10.07 -7.43 18.58
N LYS A 166 -9.14 -8.40 18.58
CA LYS A 166 -9.33 -9.68 19.30
C LYS A 166 -8.76 -9.71 20.72
N GLN A 167 -7.69 -8.95 20.99
CA GLN A 167 -6.92 -9.08 22.23
C GLN A 167 -6.84 -7.79 23.03
N LEU A 168 -6.68 -6.64 22.37
CA LEU A 168 -6.54 -5.36 23.07
C LEU A 168 -7.87 -4.70 23.39
N HIS A 169 -8.90 -4.92 22.57
CA HIS A 169 -10.27 -4.52 22.89
C HIS A 169 -10.83 -5.41 24.00
N THR A 170 -10.83 -4.91 25.23
CA THR A 170 -11.35 -5.61 26.41
C THR A 170 -12.36 -4.73 27.15
N PRO A 171 -13.30 -5.29 27.91
CA PRO A 171 -14.24 -4.49 28.71
C PRO A 171 -13.55 -3.54 29.70
N VAL A 172 -12.33 -3.88 30.14
CA VAL A 172 -11.53 -3.08 31.08
C VAL A 172 -10.85 -1.91 30.38
N ASN A 173 -10.41 -2.09 29.13
CA ASN A 173 -9.81 -1.04 28.30
C ASN A 173 -10.52 -1.01 26.94
N PRO A 174 -11.76 -0.47 26.88
CA PRO A 174 -12.52 -0.48 25.65
C PRO A 174 -11.92 0.52 24.65
N LEU A 175 -11.96 0.15 23.37
CA LEU A 175 -11.72 1.12 22.31
C LEU A 175 -12.95 2.02 22.21
N GLY A 176 -12.73 3.31 21.91
CA GLY A 176 -13.84 4.22 21.63
C GLY A 176 -14.69 3.70 20.47
N THR A 177 -16.01 3.85 20.56
CA THR A 177 -16.97 3.30 19.57
C THR A 177 -16.64 3.69 18.14
N SER A 178 -16.24 4.96 17.92
CA SER A 178 -15.82 5.44 16.60
C SER A 178 -14.59 4.71 16.07
N ALA A 179 -13.57 4.53 16.92
CA ALA A 179 -12.35 3.82 16.55
C ALA A 179 -12.63 2.34 16.29
N LEU A 180 -13.49 1.71 17.10
CA LEU A 180 -13.89 0.33 16.89
C LEU A 180 -14.60 0.15 15.54
N ASN A 181 -15.53 1.04 15.20
CA ASN A 181 -16.21 1.03 13.91
C ASN A 181 -15.23 1.25 12.76
N GLU A 182 -14.28 2.16 12.90
CA GLU A 182 -13.21 2.41 11.91
C GLU A 182 -12.39 1.13 11.63
N PHE A 183 -11.88 0.46 12.67
CA PHE A 183 -11.05 -0.74 12.48
C PHE A 183 -11.83 -1.96 12.01
N VAL A 184 -13.08 -2.13 12.46
CA VAL A 184 -13.96 -3.18 11.94
C VAL A 184 -14.24 -2.94 10.45
N THR A 185 -14.47 -1.68 10.05
CA THR A 185 -14.64 -1.29 8.64
C THR A 185 -13.44 -1.71 7.81
N TYR A 186 -12.22 -1.42 8.28
CA TYR A 186 -10.99 -1.80 7.58
C TYR A 186 -10.86 -3.32 7.43
N LEU A 187 -11.21 -4.09 8.47
CA LEU A 187 -11.13 -5.54 8.42
C LEU A 187 -12.15 -6.14 7.43
N ILE A 188 -13.39 -5.63 7.41
CA ILE A 188 -14.42 -6.07 6.46
C ILE A 188 -13.99 -5.78 5.02
N LEU A 189 -13.49 -4.57 4.77
CA LEU A 189 -13.01 -4.17 3.45
C LEU A 189 -11.74 -4.92 3.02
N ASP A 190 -10.87 -5.32 3.94
CA ASP A 190 -9.72 -6.19 3.62
C ASP A 190 -10.18 -7.56 3.09
N TYR A 191 -11.17 -8.19 3.75
CA TYR A 191 -11.75 -9.45 3.28
C TYR A 191 -12.40 -9.29 1.90
N ALA A 192 -13.17 -8.22 1.70
CA ALA A 192 -13.88 -7.99 0.45
C ALA A 192 -12.96 -7.61 -0.71
N CYS A 193 -12.10 -6.61 -0.53
CA CYS A 193 -11.34 -5.99 -1.62
C CYS A 193 -10.02 -6.70 -1.91
N ARG A 194 -9.26 -7.08 -0.87
CA ARG A 194 -7.93 -7.67 -1.02
C ARG A 194 -7.97 -9.19 -1.11
N GLN A 195 -8.75 -9.84 -0.24
CA GLN A 195 -8.85 -11.29 -0.22
C GLN A 195 -9.87 -11.82 -1.23
N GLY A 196 -10.83 -10.98 -1.65
CA GLY A 196 -11.92 -11.38 -2.55
C GLY A 196 -12.94 -12.31 -1.89
N ASP A 197 -12.89 -12.46 -0.55
CA ASP A 197 -13.81 -13.29 0.21
C ASP A 197 -15.01 -12.47 0.69
N LEU A 198 -15.99 -12.33 -0.20
CA LEU A 198 -17.24 -11.63 0.09
C LEU A 198 -18.04 -12.35 1.17
N ALA A 199 -17.98 -13.68 1.25
CA ALA A 199 -18.72 -14.44 2.26
C ALA A 199 -18.20 -14.15 3.67
N ALA A 200 -16.87 -14.16 3.86
CA ALA A 200 -16.26 -13.75 5.13
C ALA A 200 -16.57 -12.30 5.48
N ALA A 201 -16.56 -11.39 4.50
CA ALA A 201 -16.88 -9.98 4.71
C ALA A 201 -18.33 -9.80 5.22
N PHE A 202 -19.32 -10.44 4.60
CA PHE A 202 -20.72 -10.41 5.06
C PHE A 202 -20.89 -11.05 6.44
N GLN A 203 -20.26 -12.20 6.69
CA GLN A 203 -20.32 -12.85 7.99
C GLN A 203 -19.74 -11.98 9.10
N LEU A 204 -18.61 -11.31 8.83
CA LEU A 204 -17.99 -10.40 9.79
C LEU A 204 -18.87 -9.18 10.05
N ARG A 205 -19.45 -8.59 9.00
CA ARG A 205 -20.38 -7.47 9.11
C ARG A 205 -21.59 -7.82 9.98
N GLU A 206 -22.26 -8.94 9.74
CA GLU A 206 -23.43 -9.35 10.54
C GLU A 206 -23.05 -9.61 12.00
N ARG A 207 -21.90 -10.28 12.23
CA ARG A 207 -21.39 -10.47 13.61
C ARG A 207 -21.09 -9.15 14.30
N ALA A 208 -20.49 -8.19 13.59
CA ALA A 208 -20.20 -6.87 14.14
C ALA A 208 -21.49 -6.07 14.43
N LYS A 209 -22.50 -6.17 13.56
CA LYS A 209 -23.80 -5.53 13.76
C LYS A 209 -24.48 -6.05 15.03
N VAL A 210 -24.47 -7.37 15.24
CA VAL A 210 -25.09 -8.00 16.43
C VAL A 210 -24.30 -7.70 17.71
N LYS A 211 -22.96 -7.80 17.66
CA LYS A 211 -22.12 -7.70 18.86
C LYS A 211 -21.78 -6.27 19.27
N LEU A 212 -21.64 -5.38 18.31
CA LEU A 212 -21.06 -4.03 18.50
C LEU A 212 -22.00 -2.91 18.04
N ALA A 213 -23.24 -3.23 17.64
CA ALA A 213 -24.17 -2.29 17.01
C ALA A 213 -23.54 -1.54 15.82
N TYR A 214 -22.64 -2.21 15.09
CA TYR A 214 -21.90 -1.65 13.97
C TYR A 214 -22.83 -1.35 12.78
N GLN A 215 -22.74 -0.14 12.25
CA GLN A 215 -23.41 0.27 11.01
C GLN A 215 -22.50 1.25 10.25
N HIS A 216 -22.34 1.01 8.94
CA HIS A 216 -21.57 1.88 8.07
C HIS A 216 -22.08 1.81 6.63
N ASP A 217 -22.74 2.88 6.17
CA ASP A 217 -23.44 2.88 4.87
C ASP A 217 -22.47 2.70 3.70
N LEU A 218 -21.27 3.28 3.77
CA LEU A 218 -20.24 3.11 2.74
C LEU A 218 -19.84 1.64 2.57
N VAL A 219 -19.70 0.87 3.65
CA VAL A 219 -19.33 -0.55 3.55
C VAL A 219 -20.43 -1.34 2.85
N ASP A 220 -21.69 -1.00 3.12
CA ASP A 220 -22.84 -1.62 2.46
C ASP A 220 -22.86 -1.31 0.96
N CYS A 221 -22.59 -0.05 0.61
CA CYS A 221 -22.42 0.37 -0.79
C CYS A 221 -21.28 -0.38 -1.48
N VAL A 222 -20.12 -0.52 -0.84
CA VAL A 222 -18.96 -1.22 -1.42
C VAL A 222 -19.25 -2.72 -1.57
N LEU A 223 -19.81 -3.38 -0.57
CA LEU A 223 -20.17 -4.80 -0.63
C LEU A 223 -21.24 -5.05 -1.70
N SER A 224 -22.24 -4.18 -1.81
CA SER A 224 -23.25 -4.24 -2.88
C SER A 224 -22.61 -4.03 -4.27
N ALA A 225 -21.68 -3.07 -4.38
CA ALA A 225 -21.00 -2.80 -5.64
C ALA A 225 -20.13 -3.98 -6.10
N LEU A 226 -19.42 -4.63 -5.19
CA LEU A 226 -18.59 -5.80 -5.48
C LEU A 226 -19.40 -7.06 -5.81
N THR A 227 -20.57 -7.23 -5.20
CA THR A 227 -21.45 -8.38 -5.45
C THR A 227 -22.18 -8.29 -6.79
N HIS A 228 -22.60 -7.08 -7.18
CA HIS A 228 -23.37 -6.85 -8.41
C HIS A 228 -22.51 -6.38 -9.59
N ASP A 229 -21.19 -6.34 -9.44
CA ASP A 229 -20.27 -5.78 -10.45
C ASP A 229 -20.63 -4.36 -10.86
N ASN A 230 -21.17 -3.57 -9.93
CA ASN A 230 -21.58 -2.20 -10.18
C ASN A 230 -20.37 -1.27 -10.04
N TRP A 231 -19.60 -1.14 -11.13
CA TRP A 231 -18.41 -0.28 -11.15
C TRP A 231 -18.73 1.19 -10.87
N VAL A 232 -19.91 1.68 -11.26
CA VAL A 232 -20.32 3.08 -10.99
C VAL A 232 -20.47 3.33 -9.49
N MET A 233 -21.18 2.45 -8.78
CA MET A 233 -21.31 2.56 -7.33
C MET A 233 -19.97 2.35 -6.62
N PHE A 234 -19.12 1.47 -7.14
CA PHE A 234 -17.78 1.25 -6.60
C PHE A 234 -16.93 2.52 -6.63
N TRP A 235 -16.90 3.22 -7.77
CA TRP A 235 -16.12 4.46 -7.90
C TRP A 235 -16.69 5.60 -7.05
N ARG A 236 -18.02 5.75 -6.99
CA ARG A 236 -18.66 6.74 -6.10
C ARG A 236 -18.34 6.48 -4.64
N ALA A 237 -18.50 5.24 -4.17
CA ALA A 237 -18.17 4.86 -2.81
C ALA A 237 -16.68 5.08 -2.49
N ARG A 238 -15.79 4.96 -3.48
CA ARG A 238 -14.37 5.27 -3.34
C ARG A 238 -14.11 6.78 -3.20
N GLU A 239 -14.86 7.62 -3.91
CA GLU A 239 -14.77 9.08 -3.80
C GLU A 239 -15.28 9.58 -2.44
N ASP A 240 -16.38 9.00 -1.95
CA ASP A 240 -16.97 9.34 -0.64
C ASP A 240 -16.10 8.87 0.55
N GLY A 241 -15.20 7.91 0.32
CA GLY A 241 -14.39 7.29 1.36
C GLY A 241 -13.17 8.10 1.79
N ASP A 242 -12.72 7.83 3.02
CA ASP A 242 -11.45 8.32 3.56
C ASP A 242 -10.23 7.73 2.82
N GLY A 243 -9.06 8.34 3.00
CA GLY A 243 -7.80 7.87 2.40
C GLY A 243 -7.47 6.40 2.72
N TYR A 244 -7.77 5.95 3.94
CA TYR A 244 -7.56 4.56 4.36
C TYR A 244 -8.52 3.57 3.68
N VAL A 245 -9.77 3.97 3.49
CA VAL A 245 -10.78 3.16 2.78
C VAL A 245 -10.41 3.08 1.31
N ARG A 246 -10.00 4.20 0.71
CA ARG A 246 -9.53 4.26 -0.68
C ARG A 246 -8.36 3.31 -0.92
N SER A 247 -7.37 3.27 -0.03
CA SER A 247 -6.22 2.38 -0.19
C SER A 247 -6.59 0.90 -0.11
N LEU A 248 -7.64 0.53 0.64
CA LEU A 248 -8.19 -0.83 0.65
C LEU A 248 -8.97 -1.14 -0.63
N MET A 249 -9.79 -0.20 -1.10
CA MET A 249 -10.56 -0.35 -2.34
C MET A 249 -9.67 -0.45 -3.57
N ASP A 250 -8.49 0.18 -3.57
CA ASP A 250 -7.53 0.13 -4.67
C ASP A 250 -7.07 -1.30 -5.03
N TRP A 251 -7.18 -2.27 -4.12
CA TRP A 251 -6.91 -3.68 -4.42
C TRP A 251 -7.99 -4.31 -5.32
N ALA A 252 -9.24 -3.89 -5.19
CA ALA A 252 -10.35 -4.35 -6.01
C ALA A 252 -10.50 -3.53 -7.31
N ALA A 253 -9.87 -2.36 -7.39
CA ALA A 253 -9.94 -1.44 -8.52
C ALA A 253 -9.60 -2.11 -9.86
N ASP A 254 -8.52 -2.88 -9.93
CA ASP A 254 -8.08 -3.56 -11.16
C ASP A 254 -9.09 -4.61 -11.62
N SER A 255 -9.67 -5.35 -10.67
CA SER A 255 -10.72 -6.33 -10.98
C SER A 255 -11.98 -5.65 -11.49
N MET A 256 -12.38 -4.52 -10.88
CA MET A 256 -13.55 -3.75 -11.29
C MET A 256 -13.35 -3.12 -12.67
N GLN A 257 -12.18 -2.54 -12.93
CA GLN A 257 -11.75 -2.03 -14.24
C GLN A 257 -11.90 -3.10 -15.32
N LEU A 258 -11.36 -4.31 -15.06
CA LEU A 258 -11.42 -5.40 -16.01
C LEU A 258 -12.87 -5.85 -16.28
N ARG A 259 -13.72 -5.90 -15.25
CA ARG A 259 -15.14 -6.26 -15.40
C ARG A 259 -15.89 -5.21 -16.22
N ALA A 260 -15.66 -3.91 -15.96
CA ALA A 260 -16.22 -2.82 -16.74
C ALA A 260 -15.78 -2.88 -18.22
N LEU A 261 -14.48 -3.08 -18.49
CA LEU A 261 -13.96 -3.23 -19.85
C LEU A 261 -14.58 -4.43 -20.57
N LYS A 262 -14.75 -5.56 -19.88
CA LYS A 262 -15.42 -6.75 -20.46
C LYS A 262 -16.90 -6.47 -20.77
N ALA A 263 -17.60 -5.75 -19.91
CA ALA A 263 -18.99 -5.37 -20.12
C ALA A 263 -19.11 -4.43 -21.33
N ILE A 264 -18.32 -3.35 -21.37
CA ILE A 264 -18.27 -2.38 -22.47
C ILE A 264 -17.91 -3.08 -23.78
N GLY A 265 -16.93 -3.98 -23.75
CA GLY A 265 -16.50 -4.79 -24.89
C GLY A 265 -17.58 -5.73 -25.44
N ARG A 266 -18.62 -5.99 -24.65
CA ARG A 266 -19.79 -6.81 -25.02
C ARG A 266 -20.99 -6.00 -25.49
N SER A 267 -21.22 -4.83 -24.91
CA SER A 267 -22.41 -4.03 -25.17
C SER A 267 -22.25 -3.03 -26.31
N TYR A 268 -21.03 -2.55 -26.60
CA TYR A 268 -20.81 -1.47 -27.56
C TYR A 268 -20.00 -1.91 -28.79
N LEU A 269 -20.29 -1.28 -29.93
CA LEU A 269 -19.51 -1.40 -31.17
C LEU A 269 -18.40 -0.32 -31.23
N THR A 270 -18.75 0.90 -30.83
CA THR A 270 -17.88 2.08 -30.79
C THR A 270 -18.18 2.87 -29.51
N VAL A 271 -17.15 3.39 -28.84
CA VAL A 271 -17.26 4.13 -27.58
C VAL A 271 -16.33 5.34 -27.60
N GLU A 272 -16.72 6.44 -26.97
CA GLU A 272 -15.86 7.62 -26.79
C GLU A 272 -14.79 7.36 -25.72
N ILE A 273 -13.57 7.88 -25.92
CA ILE A 273 -12.46 7.67 -24.99
C ILE A 273 -12.79 8.24 -23.60
N GLY A 274 -13.39 9.43 -23.53
CA GLY A 274 -13.77 10.06 -22.27
C GLY A 274 -14.70 9.18 -21.42
N PHE A 275 -15.78 8.69 -22.02
CA PHE A 275 -16.72 7.77 -21.36
C PHE A 275 -16.04 6.48 -20.90
N LEU A 276 -15.14 5.92 -21.70
CA LEU A 276 -14.44 4.69 -21.38
C LEU A 276 -13.49 4.89 -20.18
N VAL A 277 -12.69 5.96 -20.19
CA VAL A 277 -11.76 6.27 -19.09
C VAL A 277 -12.53 6.56 -17.81
N GLU A 278 -13.60 7.36 -17.87
CA GLU A 278 -14.45 7.67 -16.73
C GLU A 278 -15.12 6.40 -16.16
N SER A 279 -15.69 5.56 -17.02
CA SER A 279 -16.36 4.31 -16.59
C SER A 279 -15.38 3.33 -15.95
N CYS A 280 -14.15 3.26 -16.46
CA CYS A 280 -13.16 2.30 -15.97
C CYS A 280 -12.42 2.80 -14.73
N THR A 281 -12.06 4.08 -14.67
CA THR A 281 -11.18 4.61 -13.60
C THR A 281 -11.90 5.46 -12.57
N GLY A 282 -13.18 5.77 -12.80
CA GLY A 282 -13.97 6.65 -11.94
C GLY A 282 -13.57 8.12 -12.02
N ARG A 283 -12.53 8.47 -12.80
CA ARG A 283 -12.02 9.84 -12.94
C ARG A 283 -11.83 10.16 -14.42
N LYS A 284 -12.03 11.43 -14.78
CA LYS A 284 -11.79 11.91 -16.15
C LYS A 284 -10.30 11.99 -16.48
N ASP A 285 -9.45 12.24 -15.48
CA ASP A 285 -8.01 12.46 -15.64
C ASP A 285 -7.16 11.26 -15.17
N GLY A 286 -7.77 10.11 -14.88
CA GLY A 286 -7.13 9.02 -14.13
C GLY A 286 -6.06 8.25 -14.90
N CYS A 287 -6.35 7.87 -16.15
CA CYS A 287 -5.42 7.15 -17.02
C CYS A 287 -5.65 7.55 -18.47
N THR A 288 -4.58 7.53 -19.26
CA THR A 288 -4.70 7.63 -20.72
C THR A 288 -5.25 6.31 -21.29
N TRP A 289 -5.91 6.39 -22.44
CA TRP A 289 -6.37 5.20 -23.16
C TRP A 289 -5.21 4.26 -23.48
N GLU A 290 -4.05 4.82 -23.83
CA GLU A 290 -2.84 4.08 -24.16
C GLU A 290 -2.35 3.22 -22.98
N GLU A 291 -2.35 3.77 -21.76
CA GLU A 291 -2.00 3.04 -20.55
C GLU A 291 -2.99 1.92 -20.26
N LEU A 292 -4.30 2.16 -20.42
CA LEU A 292 -5.33 1.13 -20.24
C LEU A 292 -5.21 0.02 -21.28
N ALA A 293 -4.99 0.38 -22.54
CA ALA A 293 -4.82 -0.57 -23.64
C ALA A 293 -3.57 -1.44 -23.43
N GLN A 294 -2.47 -0.85 -22.95
CA GLN A 294 -1.25 -1.58 -22.63
C GLN A 294 -1.43 -2.47 -21.39
N LYS A 295 -2.05 -1.96 -20.33
CA LYS A 295 -2.27 -2.68 -19.07
C LYS A 295 -3.15 -3.92 -19.25
N TYR A 296 -4.21 -3.81 -20.05
CA TYR A 296 -5.18 -4.89 -20.26
C TYR A 296 -5.03 -5.61 -21.61
N ASN A 297 -4.00 -5.27 -22.40
CA ASN A 297 -3.73 -5.80 -23.73
C ASN A 297 -4.99 -5.77 -24.64
N LEU A 298 -5.62 -4.60 -24.73
CA LEU A 298 -6.86 -4.42 -25.48
C LEU A 298 -6.56 -4.32 -26.99
N GLY A 299 -7.12 -5.24 -27.78
CA GLY A 299 -7.00 -5.24 -29.25
C GLY A 299 -7.95 -4.28 -29.97
N TRP A 300 -8.45 -3.23 -29.30
CA TRP A 300 -9.43 -2.29 -29.87
C TRP A 300 -8.73 -1.18 -30.66
N LYS A 301 -9.34 -0.74 -31.77
CA LYS A 301 -8.74 0.28 -32.64
C LYS A 301 -9.16 1.68 -32.19
N LYS A 302 -8.20 2.60 -32.08
CA LYS A 302 -8.45 4.02 -31.83
C LYS A 302 -8.67 4.75 -33.16
N GLU A 303 -9.77 5.47 -33.28
CA GLU A 303 -10.09 6.35 -34.40
C GLU A 303 -10.44 7.73 -33.84
N GLY A 304 -9.45 8.63 -33.83
CA GLY A 304 -9.58 9.95 -33.20
C GLY A 304 -9.92 9.85 -31.71
N ASP A 305 -11.11 10.36 -31.36
CA ASP A 305 -11.64 10.37 -29.99
C ASP A 305 -12.55 9.16 -29.66
N ARG A 306 -12.63 8.19 -30.58
CA ARG A 306 -13.48 7.00 -30.44
C ARG A 306 -12.66 5.73 -30.54
N VAL A 307 -13.11 4.71 -29.83
CA VAL A 307 -12.55 3.36 -29.85
C VAL A 307 -13.54 2.43 -30.53
N ILE A 308 -13.11 1.79 -31.62
CA ILE A 308 -13.86 0.73 -32.30
C ILE A 308 -13.54 -0.59 -31.61
N ILE A 309 -14.53 -1.11 -30.89
CA ILE A 309 -14.47 -2.37 -30.16
C ILE A 309 -14.78 -3.55 -31.08
N ARG A 310 -15.80 -3.40 -31.94
CA ARG A 310 -16.20 -4.41 -32.92
C ARG A 310 -16.57 -3.73 -34.23
N ALA A 311 -15.90 -4.12 -35.31
CA ALA A 311 -16.33 -3.76 -36.64
C ALA A 311 -17.60 -4.55 -37.00
N ARG A 312 -18.64 -3.89 -37.52
CA ARG A 312 -19.71 -4.61 -38.20
C ARG A 312 -19.07 -5.40 -39.34
N LYS A 313 -19.34 -6.70 -39.40
CA LYS A 313 -19.02 -7.52 -40.58
C LYS A 313 -19.79 -6.88 -41.74
N GLN A 314 -19.11 -6.18 -42.64
CA GLN A 314 -19.75 -5.71 -43.86
C GLN A 314 -20.28 -6.95 -44.57
N ALA A 315 -21.61 -7.05 -44.68
CA ALA A 315 -22.20 -8.00 -45.60
C ALA A 315 -21.70 -7.60 -46.99
N ILE A 316 -20.82 -8.41 -47.56
CA ILE A 316 -20.44 -8.32 -48.97
C ILE A 316 -21.70 -8.71 -49.74
N GLY A 317 -22.60 -7.75 -49.90
CA GLY A 317 -23.69 -7.83 -50.85
C GLY A 317 -23.07 -7.71 -52.22
N ASN A 318 -23.02 -8.82 -52.94
CA ASN A 318 -22.81 -8.85 -54.38
C ASN A 318 -23.91 -8.00 -55.05
N ALA A 319 -23.67 -6.70 -55.18
CA ALA A 319 -24.39 -5.88 -56.14
C ALA A 319 -23.85 -6.26 -57.52
N LYS A 320 -24.58 -7.13 -58.23
CA LYS A 320 -24.38 -7.33 -59.67
C LYS A 320 -24.56 -5.96 -60.35
N PRO A 321 -23.66 -5.56 -61.26
CA PRO A 321 -23.91 -4.37 -62.08
C PRO A 321 -25.10 -4.66 -62.99
N ILE A 322 -26.10 -3.79 -62.96
CA ILE A 322 -27.14 -3.74 -63.99
C ILE A 322 -26.45 -3.22 -65.25
N ALA A 323 -26.19 -4.12 -66.19
CA ALA A 323 -25.80 -3.76 -67.54
C ALA A 323 -27.07 -3.42 -68.33
N THR A 324 -27.06 -2.20 -68.88
CA THR A 324 -27.81 -1.66 -70.03
C THR A 324 -29.31 -1.92 -70.11
#